data_AF-M1ET02-F1
#
_entry.id   AF-M1ET02-F1
#
_cell.length_a   1.000
_cell.length_b   1.000
_cell.length_c   1.000
_cell.angle_alpha   90.00
_cell.angle_beta   90.00
_cell.angle_gamma   90.00
#
_symmetry.space_group_name_H-M   'P 1'
#
loop_
_entity.id
_entity.type
_entity.pdbx_description
1 polymer ?
#
loop_
_entity_poly.entity_id
_entity_poly.type
_entity_poly.pdbx_seq_one_letter_code
_entity_poly.pdbx_strand_id
1 'polypeptide(L)'
;RSRVVSPVIDVIDQKTFQYYPSKDLQRGVLDWKLDFHWEPLPERDRKALQSPISPIRSPVVPSGVVAIDRHYFQNTGAYDPLMSLQGGENLELSLKVWLCGGSVEILPCSRVGHIYRNRETHSPVDQ
;
A
#
# COMPACT_ATOMS: atom_id res chain seq x y z
N ARG A 1 -10.91 -12.26 10.22
CA ARG A 1 -9.57 -11.78 10.65
C ARG A 1 -9.48 -10.26 10.42
N SER A 2 -8.92 -9.45 11.33
CA SER A 2 -8.94 -7.96 11.24
C SER A 2 -7.66 -7.33 10.67
N ARG A 3 -7.04 -7.99 9.69
CA ARG A 3 -5.78 -7.55 9.07
C ARG A 3 -5.99 -7.25 7.60
N VAL A 4 -5.47 -6.13 7.14
CA VAL A 4 -5.24 -5.81 5.73
C VAL A 4 -3.75 -5.97 5.47
N VAL A 5 -3.41 -6.81 4.50
CA VAL A 5 -2.02 -7.11 4.19
C VAL A 5 -1.69 -6.78 2.74
N SER A 6 -0.47 -6.31 2.50
CA SER A 6 0.03 -6.02 1.16
C SER A 6 1.40 -6.67 0.94
N PRO A 7 1.72 -7.14 -0.28
CA PRO A 7 3.06 -7.61 -0.60
C PRO A 7 4.08 -6.46 -0.65
N VAL A 8 5.36 -6.81 -0.68
CA VAL A 8 6.38 -5.92 -1.22
C VAL A 8 6.12 -5.74 -2.71
N ILE A 9 6.02 -4.48 -3.13
CA ILE A 9 5.84 -4.13 -4.53
C ILE A 9 7.21 -3.99 -5.18
N ASP A 10 7.52 -4.92 -6.07
CA ASP A 10 8.73 -4.88 -6.88
C ASP A 10 8.49 -4.10 -8.17
N VAL A 11 9.56 -3.58 -8.76
CA VAL A 11 9.47 -2.75 -9.95
C VAL A 11 9.65 -3.63 -11.18
N ILE A 12 8.71 -3.59 -12.11
CA ILE A 12 8.91 -4.10 -13.46
C ILE A 12 9.12 -2.89 -14.36
N ASP A 13 10.26 -2.81 -15.03
CA ASP A 13 10.55 -1.70 -15.94
C ASP A 13 9.60 -1.71 -17.13
N GLN A 14 8.98 -0.56 -17.42
CA GLN A 14 7.93 -0.46 -18.44
C GLN A 14 8.45 -0.71 -19.86
N LYS A 15 9.73 -0.45 -20.14
CA LYS A 15 10.30 -0.53 -21.50
C LYS A 15 10.91 -1.90 -21.80
N THR A 16 11.60 -2.45 -20.82
CA THR A 16 12.38 -3.70 -20.93
C THR A 16 11.67 -4.89 -20.31
N PHE A 17 10.62 -4.65 -19.50
CA PHE A 17 9.93 -5.66 -18.69
C PHE A 17 10.86 -6.44 -17.74
N GLN A 18 12.04 -5.90 -17.44
CA GLN A 18 12.94 -6.47 -16.46
C GLN A 18 12.39 -6.30 -15.05
N TYR A 19 12.54 -7.35 -14.24
CA TYR A 19 12.10 -7.38 -12.86
C TYR A 19 13.22 -6.91 -11.92
N TYR A 20 12.94 -5.89 -11.10
CA TYR A 20 13.85 -5.34 -10.10
C TYR A 20 13.26 -5.53 -8.70
N PRO A 21 13.86 -6.40 -7.87
CA PRO A 21 13.39 -6.60 -6.52
C PRO A 21 13.73 -5.39 -5.64
N SER A 22 12.72 -4.86 -4.93
CA SER A 22 12.88 -3.86 -3.88
C SER A 22 13.72 -4.43 -2.73
N LYS A 23 14.84 -3.77 -2.42
CA LYS A 23 15.83 -4.24 -1.44
C LYS A 23 15.55 -3.74 -0.02
N ASP A 24 14.99 -2.55 0.09
CA ASP A 24 14.76 -1.91 1.38
C ASP A 24 13.41 -2.30 1.97
N LEU A 25 13.38 -2.52 3.28
CA LEU A 25 12.13 -2.63 4.01
C LEU A 25 11.53 -1.24 4.16
N GLN A 26 10.40 -1.02 3.50
CA GLN A 26 9.70 0.25 3.46
C GLN A 26 8.28 0.10 4.00
N ARG A 27 7.70 1.22 4.42
CA ARG A 27 6.30 1.33 4.81
C ARG A 27 5.65 2.48 4.04
N GLY A 28 4.34 2.37 3.85
CA GLY A 28 3.52 3.43 3.29
C GLY A 28 3.17 4.46 4.36
N VAL A 29 3.39 5.73 4.04
CA VAL A 29 3.00 6.89 4.86
C VAL A 29 2.14 7.84 4.05
N LEU A 30 1.58 8.86 4.71
CA LEU A 30 0.95 9.99 4.05
C LEU A 30 1.61 11.30 4.50
N ASP A 31 1.57 12.31 3.64
CA ASP A 31 1.88 13.68 4.00
C ASP A 31 0.63 14.50 4.34
N TRP A 32 0.80 15.79 4.63
CA TRP A 32 -0.30 16.70 4.97
C TRP A 32 -1.19 17.09 3.77
N LYS A 33 -0.77 16.78 2.55
CA LYS A 33 -1.62 16.88 1.35
C LYS A 33 -2.45 15.63 1.13
N LEU A 34 -2.28 14.62 1.98
CA LEU A 34 -2.88 13.30 1.86
C LEU A 34 -2.34 12.54 0.62
N ASP A 35 -1.09 12.79 0.25
CA ASP A 35 -0.40 12.00 -0.75
C ASP A 35 0.33 10.82 -0.10
N PHE A 36 0.26 9.65 -0.75
CA PHE A 36 0.98 8.44 -0.32
C PHE A 36 2.47 8.54 -0.67
N HIS A 37 3.33 8.16 0.28
CA HIS A 37 4.78 8.04 0.06
C HIS A 37 5.33 6.74 0.63
N TRP A 38 6.41 6.26 0.02
CA TRP A 38 7.23 5.19 0.58
C TRP A 38 8.31 5.77 1.48
N GLU A 39 8.38 5.30 2.72
CA GLU A 39 9.46 5.63 3.65
C GLU A 39 10.23 4.37 4.09
N PRO A 40 11.57 4.43 4.18
CA PRO A 40 12.35 3.40 4.85
C PRO A 40 11.89 3.19 6.29
N LEU A 41 11.99 1.96 6.79
CA LEU A 41 11.70 1.72 8.20
C LEU A 41 12.66 2.50 9.11
N PRO A 42 12.14 3.23 10.12
CA PRO A 42 12.97 3.84 11.15
C PRO A 42 13.84 2.79 11.83
N GLU A 43 15.06 3.17 12.22
CA GLU A 43 16.04 2.25 12.81
C GLU A 43 15.49 1.48 14.03
N ARG A 44 14.68 2.15 14.85
CA ARG A 44 14.01 1.54 16.01
C ARG A 44 13.06 0.40 15.61
N ASP A 45 12.32 0.57 14.52
CA ASP A 45 11.30 -0.38 14.07
C ASP A 45 12.01 -1.55 13.38
N ARG A 46 13.07 -1.25 12.60
CA ARG A 46 13.93 -2.24 11.96
C ARG A 46 14.62 -3.17 12.98
N LYS A 47 15.15 -2.61 14.06
CA LYS A 47 15.80 -3.38 15.16
C LYS A 47 14.80 -4.21 15.97
N ALA A 48 13.53 -3.82 16.00
CA ALA A 48 12.49 -4.54 16.72
C ALA A 48 11.94 -5.76 15.93
N LEU A 49 12.26 -5.88 14.64
CA LEU A 49 11.86 -7.05 13.84
C LEU A 49 12.58 -8.30 14.33
N GLN A 50 11.82 -9.36 14.59
CA GLN A 50 12.36 -10.66 14.99
C GLN A 50 13.07 -11.38 13.83
N SER A 51 12.70 -11.04 12.59
CA SER A 51 13.23 -11.63 11.38
C SER A 51 13.14 -10.62 10.21
N PRO A 52 14.02 -10.70 9.21
CA PRO A 52 13.92 -9.90 7.98
C PRO A 52 12.58 -10.07 7.24
N ILE A 53 11.85 -11.15 7.51
CA ILE A 53 10.54 -11.46 6.91
C ILE A 53 9.35 -11.22 7.85
N SER A 54 9.58 -10.63 9.02
CA SER A 54 8.51 -10.26 9.93
C SER A 54 7.55 -9.25 9.27
N PRO A 55 6.23 -9.37 9.51
CA PRO A 55 5.26 -8.37 9.03
C PRO A 55 5.62 -6.96 9.50
N ILE A 56 5.52 -6.00 8.58
CA ILE A 56 5.83 -4.59 8.81
C ILE A 56 4.52 -3.84 8.97
N ARG A 57 4.31 -3.19 10.12
CA ARG A 57 3.13 -2.33 10.34
C ARG A 57 3.28 -1.07 9.49
N SER A 58 2.25 -0.77 8.69
CA SER A 58 2.25 0.35 7.76
C SER A 58 1.12 1.33 8.10
N PRO A 59 1.39 2.64 8.27
CA PRO A 59 0.33 3.64 8.43
C PRO A 59 -0.68 3.63 7.28
N VAL A 60 -0.19 3.51 6.04
CA VAL A 60 -1.01 3.47 4.83
C VAL A 60 -0.68 2.22 4.02
N VAL A 61 -1.71 1.57 3.47
CA VAL A 61 -1.57 0.47 2.53
C VAL A 61 -1.19 1.04 1.16
N PRO A 62 -0.22 0.45 0.43
CA PRO A 62 0.00 0.86 -0.95
C PRO A 62 -1.26 0.58 -1.79
N SER A 63 -1.53 1.46 -2.75
CA SER A 63 -2.65 1.26 -3.67
C SER A 63 -2.41 0.03 -4.58
N GLY A 64 -3.50 -0.57 -5.05
CA GLY A 64 -3.50 -1.60 -6.09
C GLY A 64 -3.49 -3.05 -5.59
N VAL A 65 -2.59 -3.44 -4.68
CA VAL A 65 -2.42 -4.86 -4.30
C VAL A 65 -2.57 -5.07 -2.80
N VAL A 66 -3.73 -5.60 -2.40
CA VAL A 66 -4.07 -5.88 -1.01
C VAL A 66 -4.81 -7.21 -0.87
N ALA A 67 -4.67 -7.85 0.28
CA ALA A 67 -5.50 -8.97 0.69
C ALA A 67 -6.19 -8.63 2.01
N ILE A 68 -7.49 -8.89 2.06
CA ILE A 68 -8.35 -8.64 3.22
C ILE A 68 -9.40 -9.75 3.33
N ASP A 69 -9.76 -10.09 4.56
CA ASP A 69 -10.89 -10.97 4.85
C ASP A 69 -12.20 -10.35 4.35
N ARG A 70 -12.97 -11.08 3.54
CA ARG A 70 -14.21 -10.58 2.92
C ARG A 70 -15.22 -10.07 3.95
N HIS A 71 -15.43 -10.81 5.04
CA HIS A 71 -16.38 -10.41 6.07
C HIS A 71 -15.89 -9.19 6.83
N TYR A 72 -14.58 -9.13 7.12
CA TYR A 72 -13.99 -7.94 7.72
C TYR A 72 -14.14 -6.71 6.83
N PHE A 73 -13.86 -6.82 5.52
CA PHE A 73 -14.03 -5.75 4.54
C PHE A 73 -15.46 -5.20 4.51
N GLN A 74 -16.45 -6.10 4.51
CA GLN A 74 -17.86 -5.72 4.54
C GLN A 74 -18.24 -5.04 5.87
N ASN A 75 -17.76 -5.58 7.00
CA ASN A 75 -18.04 -5.04 8.33
C ASN A 75 -17.38 -3.68 8.58
N THR A 76 -16.25 -3.38 7.94
CA THR A 76 -15.62 -2.04 7.97
C THR A 76 -16.32 -1.03 7.05
N GLY A 77 -17.42 -1.43 6.39
CA GLY A 77 -18.18 -0.56 5.50
C GLY A 77 -17.66 -0.50 4.06
N ALA A 78 -16.80 -1.45 3.65
CA ALA A 78 -16.15 -1.49 2.34
C ALA A 78 -15.51 -0.14 1.93
N TYR A 79 -15.29 0.07 0.63
CA TYR A 79 -14.94 1.38 0.09
C TYR A 79 -16.17 2.31 0.07
N ASP A 80 -15.92 3.60 0.24
CA ASP A 80 -16.95 4.64 0.07
C ASP A 80 -17.44 4.66 -1.40
N PRO A 81 -18.74 4.37 -1.67
CA PRO A 81 -19.27 4.33 -3.03
C PRO A 81 -19.32 5.71 -3.70
N LEU A 82 -19.16 6.81 -2.97
CA LEU A 82 -19.15 8.16 -3.51
C LEU A 82 -17.76 8.62 -3.99
N MET A 83 -16.71 7.83 -3.73
CA MET A 83 -15.39 8.09 -4.29
C MET A 83 -15.38 7.78 -5.79
N SER A 84 -15.34 8.83 -6.61
CA SER A 84 -15.50 8.76 -8.06
C SER A 84 -14.20 8.88 -8.87
N LEU A 85 -13.05 9.13 -8.21
CA LEU A 85 -11.75 9.32 -8.84
C LEU A 85 -10.71 8.33 -8.28
N GLN A 86 -9.74 7.96 -9.12
CA GLN A 86 -8.54 7.24 -8.67
C GLN A 86 -7.74 8.15 -7.75
N GLY A 87 -7.56 7.75 -6.49
CA GLY A 87 -6.82 8.51 -5.50
C GLY A 87 -7.53 8.55 -4.16
N GLY A 88 -6.81 8.18 -3.10
CA GLY A 88 -7.25 8.27 -1.72
C GLY A 88 -7.97 7.03 -1.19
N GLU A 89 -8.36 6.06 -2.03
CA GLU A 89 -9.06 4.85 -1.59
C GLU A 89 -8.19 4.02 -0.64
N ASN A 90 -6.89 4.02 -0.88
CA ASN A 90 -5.91 3.37 -0.03
C ASN A 90 -5.73 4.09 1.31
N LEU A 91 -5.81 5.42 1.34
CA LEU A 91 -5.77 6.21 2.58
C LEU A 91 -7.04 5.99 3.40
N GLU A 92 -8.19 6.09 2.75
CA GLU A 92 -9.51 5.91 3.35
C GLU A 92 -9.63 4.54 4.03
N LEU A 93 -9.27 3.47 3.30
CA LEU A 93 -9.27 2.12 3.84
C LEU A 93 -8.28 1.97 5.00
N SER A 94 -7.09 2.56 4.88
CA SER A 94 -6.07 2.47 5.94
C SER A 94 -6.52 3.14 7.23
N LEU A 95 -7.08 4.35 7.12
CA LEU A 95 -7.61 5.10 8.26
C LEU A 95 -8.77 4.34 8.92
N LYS A 96 -9.73 3.83 8.14
CA LYS A 96 -10.82 2.98 8.65
C LYS A 96 -10.27 1.78 9.41
N VAL A 97 -9.37 1.01 8.81
CA VAL A 97 -8.83 -0.21 9.42
C VAL A 97 -8.14 0.09 10.74
N TRP A 98 -7.29 1.11 10.79
CA TRP A 98 -6.58 1.48 12.02
C TRP A 98 -7.50 2.01 13.11
N LEU A 99 -8.41 2.92 12.77
CA LEU A 99 -9.32 3.54 13.73
C LEU A 99 -10.40 2.57 14.21
N CYS A 100 -10.74 1.54 13.43
CA CYS A 100 -11.69 0.49 13.79
C CYS A 100 -11.01 -0.76 14.39
N GLY A 101 -9.78 -0.64 14.90
CA GLY A 101 -9.12 -1.69 15.70
C GLY A 101 -8.49 -2.83 14.91
N GLY A 102 -8.35 -2.68 13.59
CA GLY A 102 -7.61 -3.60 12.73
C GLY A 102 -6.13 -3.21 12.57
N SER A 103 -5.53 -3.72 11.51
CA SER A 103 -4.17 -3.35 11.15
C SER A 103 -3.86 -3.45 9.68
N VAL A 104 -2.94 -2.59 9.25
CA VAL A 104 -2.34 -2.62 7.91
C VAL A 104 -0.89 -3.08 8.02
N GLU A 105 -0.55 -4.10 7.23
CA GLU A 105 0.75 -4.77 7.28
C GLU A 105 1.32 -5.01 5.86
N ILE A 106 2.63 -4.83 5.70
CA ILE A 106 3.38 -5.27 4.52
C ILE A 106 4.08 -6.58 4.86
N LEU A 107 3.96 -7.59 4.01
CA LEU A 107 4.53 -8.91 4.22
C LEU A 107 5.76 -9.12 3.33
N PRO A 108 6.99 -9.09 3.86
CA PRO A 108 8.21 -9.20 3.04
C PRO A 108 8.35 -10.52 2.26
N CYS A 109 7.74 -11.60 2.73
CA CYS A 109 7.68 -12.88 2.02
C CYS A 109 6.80 -12.88 0.78
N SER A 110 5.81 -11.98 0.71
CA SER A 110 4.90 -11.87 -0.43
C SER A 110 5.42 -10.78 -1.35
N ARG A 111 5.65 -11.10 -2.62
CA ARG A 111 6.20 -10.15 -3.60
C ARG A 111 5.34 -10.12 -4.86
N VAL A 112 5.04 -8.92 -5.32
CA VAL A 112 4.29 -8.70 -6.56
C VAL A 112 5.01 -7.62 -7.38
N GLY A 113 5.37 -7.96 -8.62
CA GLY A 113 5.95 -7.00 -9.54
C GLY A 113 4.87 -6.09 -10.13
N HIS A 114 5.15 -4.79 -10.16
CA HIS A 114 4.26 -3.76 -10.68
C HIS A 114 4.98 -2.88 -11.71
N ILE A 115 4.32 -2.62 -12.84
CA ILE A 115 4.80 -1.67 -13.85
C ILE A 115 4.25 -0.29 -13.48
N TYR A 116 5.11 0.57 -12.94
CA TYR A 116 4.75 1.97 -12.69
C TYR A 116 4.71 2.71 -14.04
N ARG A 117 3.54 3.24 -14.40
CA ARG A 117 3.40 4.09 -15.58
C ARG A 117 3.95 5.48 -15.26
N ASN A 118 4.78 6.05 -16.14
CA ASN A 118 5.12 7.47 -16.05
C ASN A 118 3.83 8.31 -16.18
N ARG A 119 3.62 9.27 -15.27
CA ARG A 119 2.49 10.22 -15.24
C ARG A 119 2.56 11.26 -16.38
N GLU A 120 2.68 10.82 -17.64
CA GLU A 120 2.52 11.69 -18.82
C GLU A 120 1.34 11.28 -19.72
N THR A 121 0.39 10.46 -19.25
CA THR A 121 -0.73 10.02 -20.10
C THR A 121 -2.07 10.02 -19.37
N HIS A 122 -2.48 11.18 -18.86
CA HIS A 122 -3.90 11.54 -18.76
C HIS A 122 -4.08 13.07 -18.92
N SER A 123 -3.98 13.52 -20.17
CA SER A 123 -4.70 14.71 -20.64
C SER A 123 -5.43 14.34 -21.93
N PRO A 124 -6.75 14.54 -21.96
CA PRO A 124 -7.41 15.38 -22.96
C PRO A 124 -7.88 16.64 -22.21
N VAL A 125 -7.32 17.83 -22.44
CA VAL A 125 -7.73 18.77 -23.50
C VAL A 125 -9.20 18.62 -23.90
N ASP A 126 -9.94 19.69 -23.63
CA ASP A 126 -11.30 20.07 -24.07
C ASP A 126 -12.52 19.58 -23.25
N GLN A 127 -12.89 20.35 -22.21
CA GLN A 127 -14.03 21.29 -22.23
C GLN A 127 -14.00 22.23 -21.02
#